data_AF-A0A7S2EZ29-F1
#
_entry.id   AF-A0A7S2EZ29-F1
#
_cell.length_a   1.000
_cell.length_b   1.000
_cell.length_c   1.000
_cell.angle_alpha   90.00
_cell.angle_beta   90.00
_cell.angle_gamma   90.00
#
_symmetry.space_group_name_H-M   'P 1'
#
loop_
_entity.id
_entity.type
_entity.pdbx_description
1 polymer ?
#
loop_
_entity_poly.entity_id
_entity_poly.type
_entity_poly.pdbx_seq_one_letter_code
_entity_poly.pdbx_strand_id
1 'polypeptide(L)'
;IMGFSGTLTPHLTRIHSKIFPKLPQVLLSNLQTIAEDPNTYLIVISSLSREALASTLAGVPCWIIAEGGVCYREPNSNDWQSSVEQREHEWLGPVKEIMEYFAARTPGSNVVEMESSVSWSYQPTLGDHAAIQSKDLLIHLWAGPLLSAPAEVVIEKDCVNVKPTGVGKALQLERLLQQICYEEENE
;
A
#
# COMPACT_ATOMS: atom_id res chain seq x y z
N ILE A 1 12.70 -0.98 -12.37
CA ILE A 1 11.70 -1.21 -11.30
C ILE A 1 12.37 -1.00 -9.95
N MET A 2 11.81 -0.16 -9.08
CA MET A 2 12.37 0.15 -7.76
C MET A 2 11.32 0.02 -6.65
N GLY A 3 11.70 -0.60 -5.53
CA GLY A 3 10.91 -0.50 -4.30
C GLY A 3 11.03 0.89 -3.70
N PHE A 4 10.02 1.36 -2.97
CA PHE A 4 10.11 2.65 -2.29
C PHE A 4 10.75 2.54 -0.89
N SER A 5 10.14 1.74 0.00
CA SER A 5 10.64 1.50 1.36
C SER A 5 11.75 0.45 1.35
N GLY A 6 12.88 0.74 1.99
CA GLY A 6 14.07 -0.12 2.01
C GLY A 6 14.98 0.02 0.78
N THR A 7 14.61 0.83 -0.22
CA THR A 7 15.42 1.07 -1.43
C THR A 7 15.62 2.57 -1.67
N LEU A 8 14.54 3.34 -1.89
CA LEU A 8 14.62 4.80 -2.05
C LEU A 8 14.62 5.54 -0.71
N THR A 9 14.06 4.91 0.31
CA THR A 9 14.04 5.39 1.69
C THR A 9 14.51 4.28 2.62
N PRO A 10 15.03 4.61 3.82
CA PRO A 10 15.23 3.61 4.87
C PRO A 10 13.93 2.83 5.15
N HIS A 11 14.03 1.66 5.78
CA HIS A 11 12.84 0.89 6.13
C HIS A 11 11.87 1.72 6.99
N LEU A 12 10.75 2.09 6.38
CA LEU A 12 9.64 2.74 7.07
C LEU A 12 8.80 1.65 7.75
N THR A 13 8.63 1.74 9.07
CA THR A 13 7.64 0.92 9.77
C THR A 13 6.23 1.42 9.41
N ARG A 14 5.21 0.54 9.38
CA ARG A 14 3.82 0.94 9.04
C ARG A 14 3.21 1.97 9.99
N ILE A 15 3.75 2.08 11.21
CA ILE A 15 3.41 3.14 12.18
C ILE A 15 3.69 4.54 11.59
N HIS A 16 4.60 4.62 10.62
CA HIS A 16 4.96 5.82 9.88
C HIS A 16 4.26 5.98 8.53
N SER A 17 3.17 5.25 8.26
CA SER A 17 2.35 5.41 7.04
C SER A 17 1.83 6.82 6.80
N LYS A 18 1.68 7.63 7.87
CA LYS A 18 1.35 9.07 7.82
C LYS A 18 2.56 9.99 7.65
N ILE A 19 3.77 9.45 7.60
CA ILE A 19 4.96 10.23 7.27
C ILE A 19 4.99 10.36 5.77
N PHE A 20 5.08 11.60 5.29
CA PHE A 20 5.44 11.95 3.92
C PHE A 20 6.97 11.99 3.86
N PRO A 21 7.65 10.89 3.51
CA PRO A 21 9.10 10.86 3.54
C PRO A 21 9.63 11.82 2.47
N LYS A 22 10.29 12.90 2.89
CA LYS A 22 10.96 13.79 1.94
C LYS A 22 12.19 13.10 1.38
N LEU A 23 12.21 12.88 0.08
CA LEU A 23 13.40 12.38 -0.61
C LEU A 23 14.44 13.51 -0.69
N PRO A 24 15.75 13.19 -0.53
CA PRO A 24 16.81 14.15 -0.77
C PRO A 24 16.74 14.69 -2.20
N GLN A 25 16.99 15.99 -2.38
CA GLN A 25 16.91 16.63 -3.71
C GLN A 25 17.79 15.94 -4.75
N VAL A 26 18.98 15.49 -4.35
CA VAL A 26 19.90 14.75 -5.23
C VAL A 26 19.26 13.46 -5.75
N LEU A 27 18.51 12.75 -4.90
CA LEU A 27 17.83 11.52 -5.31
C LEU A 27 16.69 11.84 -6.29
N LEU A 28 15.90 12.88 -6.04
CA LEU A 28 14.85 13.31 -6.97
C LEU A 28 15.44 13.68 -8.34
N SER A 29 16.52 14.46 -8.38
CA SER A 29 17.19 14.82 -9.63
C SER A 29 17.70 13.59 -10.38
N ASN A 30 18.29 12.62 -9.70
CA ASN A 30 18.73 11.38 -10.33
C ASN A 30 17.55 10.57 -10.89
N LEU A 31 16.45 10.49 -10.14
CA LEU A 31 15.23 9.80 -10.60
C LEU A 31 14.63 10.48 -11.82
N GLN A 32 14.65 11.82 -11.88
CA GLN A 32 14.22 12.59 -13.05
C GLN A 32 15.09 12.28 -14.26
N THR A 33 16.41 12.34 -14.13
CA THR A 33 17.34 12.03 -15.23
C THR A 33 17.13 10.62 -15.78
N ILE A 34 16.90 9.62 -14.91
CA ILE A 34 16.63 8.25 -15.33
C ILE A 34 15.27 8.16 -16.05
N ALA A 35 14.26 8.88 -15.56
CA ALA A 35 12.91 8.83 -16.10
C ALA A 35 12.73 9.63 -17.40
N GLU A 36 13.64 10.56 -17.70
CA GLU A 36 13.67 11.35 -18.93
C GLU A 36 14.37 10.63 -20.10
N ASP A 37 15.06 9.52 -19.84
CA ASP A 37 15.67 8.70 -20.91
C ASP A 37 14.57 7.95 -21.68
N PRO A 38 14.40 8.19 -23.00
CA PRO A 38 13.35 7.57 -23.80
C PRO A 38 13.44 6.05 -23.90
N ASN A 39 14.60 5.46 -23.59
CA ASN A 39 14.77 4.00 -23.61
C ASN A 39 14.59 3.34 -22.23
N THR A 40 14.14 4.10 -21.23
CA THR A 40 14.09 3.65 -19.84
C THR A 40 12.73 3.94 -19.20
N TYR A 41 12.00 2.88 -18.82
CA TYR A 41 10.80 3.01 -17.99
C TYR A 41 11.13 2.94 -16.51
N LEU A 42 10.87 4.05 -15.81
CA LEU A 42 10.93 4.08 -14.36
C LEU A 42 9.60 3.65 -13.75
N ILE A 43 9.61 2.54 -13.00
CA ILE A 43 8.47 2.04 -12.22
C ILE A 43 8.85 2.02 -10.73
N VAL A 44 8.06 2.71 -9.90
CA VAL A 44 8.20 2.73 -8.44
C VAL A 44 7.06 1.96 -7.79
N ILE A 45 7.40 1.01 -6.91
CA ILE A 45 6.43 0.15 -6.22
C ILE A 45 6.47 0.39 -4.72
N SER A 46 5.30 0.63 -4.13
CA SER A 46 5.17 0.96 -2.71
C SER A 46 3.90 0.37 -2.09
N SER A 47 3.89 0.33 -0.75
CA SER A 47 2.72 0.07 0.07
C SER A 47 2.21 1.32 0.81
N LEU A 48 2.76 2.49 0.48
CA LEU A 48 2.25 3.78 0.97
C LEU A 48 1.01 4.19 0.17
N SER A 49 0.25 5.14 0.71
CA SER A 49 -0.93 5.69 0.05
C SER A 49 -0.55 6.48 -1.20
N ARG A 50 -1.54 6.66 -2.09
CA ARG A 50 -1.38 7.46 -3.30
C ARG A 50 -0.98 8.90 -2.99
N GLU A 51 -1.50 9.51 -1.92
CA GLU A 51 -1.21 10.89 -1.53
C GLU A 51 0.24 11.04 -1.07
N ALA A 52 0.73 10.06 -0.29
CA ALA A 52 2.10 10.04 0.17
C ALA A 52 3.07 9.96 -1.01
N LEU A 53 2.78 9.12 -2.01
CA LEU A 53 3.64 8.94 -3.17
C LEU A 53 3.52 10.08 -4.19
N ALA A 54 2.31 10.60 -4.42
CA ALA A 54 2.07 11.73 -5.31
C ALA A 54 2.85 12.96 -4.85
N SER A 55 2.85 13.25 -3.55
CA SER A 55 3.61 14.37 -2.99
C SER A 55 5.11 14.13 -2.97
N THR A 56 5.55 12.90 -2.67
CA THR A 56 6.97 12.57 -2.53
C THR A 56 7.71 12.48 -3.87
N LEU A 57 7.04 11.96 -4.91
CA LEU A 57 7.60 11.78 -6.26
C LEU A 57 7.07 12.83 -7.24
N ALA A 58 6.58 13.96 -6.72
CA ALA A 58 6.09 15.07 -7.53
C ALA A 58 7.18 15.54 -8.51
N GLY A 59 6.82 15.62 -9.80
CA GLY A 59 7.73 16.05 -10.86
C GLY A 59 8.70 14.98 -11.36
N VAL A 60 8.58 13.72 -10.93
CA VAL A 60 9.30 12.59 -11.52
C VAL A 60 8.36 11.89 -12.53
N PRO A 61 8.69 11.83 -13.82
CA PRO A 61 7.84 11.22 -14.84
C PRO A 61 7.96 9.68 -14.79
N CYS A 62 7.40 9.07 -13.75
CA CYS A 62 7.45 7.63 -13.55
C CYS A 62 6.09 6.99 -13.34
N TRP A 63 6.04 5.70 -13.62
CA TRP A 63 4.95 4.83 -13.22
C TRP A 63 5.02 4.61 -11.71
N ILE A 64 3.88 4.74 -11.02
CA ILE A 64 3.79 4.48 -9.59
C ILE A 64 2.76 3.39 -9.35
N ILE A 65 3.14 2.37 -8.58
CA ILE A 65 2.22 1.38 -8.00
C ILE A 65 2.15 1.65 -6.49
N ALA A 66 0.97 2.02 -6.01
CA ALA A 66 0.70 2.40 -4.63
C ALA A 66 -0.19 1.36 -3.93
N GLU A 67 -0.32 1.49 -2.60
CA GLU A 67 -1.16 0.65 -1.74
C GLU A 67 -0.98 -0.86 -1.96
N GLY A 68 0.25 -1.28 -2.28
CA GLY A 68 0.54 -2.70 -2.47
C GLY A 68 -0.02 -3.31 -3.75
N GLY A 69 -0.32 -2.50 -4.76
CA GLY A 69 -0.81 -2.95 -6.06
C GLY A 69 -2.28 -2.67 -6.33
N VAL A 70 -2.96 -1.94 -5.43
CA VAL A 70 -4.38 -1.60 -5.65
C VAL A 70 -4.54 -0.45 -6.62
N CYS A 71 -3.68 0.57 -6.52
CA CYS A 71 -3.74 1.74 -7.37
C CYS A 71 -2.42 1.97 -8.09
N TYR A 72 -2.51 2.57 -9.28
CA TYR A 72 -1.35 2.97 -10.06
C TYR A 72 -1.57 4.29 -10.78
N ARG A 73 -0.46 4.90 -11.21
CA ARG A 73 -0.44 6.18 -11.94
C ARG A 73 0.61 6.11 -13.04
N GLU A 74 0.25 6.63 -14.20
CA GLU A 74 1.12 6.72 -15.38
C GLU A 74 2.12 7.90 -15.28
N PRO A 75 3.25 7.86 -16.01
CA PRO A 75 4.14 9.00 -16.15
C PRO A 75 3.36 10.22 -16.65
N ASN A 76 3.68 11.41 -16.13
CA ASN A 76 3.06 12.68 -16.53
C ASN A 76 1.53 12.80 -16.34
N SER A 77 0.86 11.80 -15.80
CA SER A 77 -0.57 11.84 -15.46
C SER A 77 -0.77 12.16 -13.98
N ASN A 78 -1.85 12.90 -13.66
CA ASN A 78 -2.32 13.08 -12.29
C ASN A 78 -3.46 12.11 -11.93
N ASP A 79 -3.92 11.33 -12.90
CA ASP A 79 -5.06 10.44 -12.76
C ASP A 79 -4.59 9.08 -12.21
N TRP A 80 -5.14 8.73 -11.05
CA TRP A 80 -4.90 7.43 -10.42
C TRP A 80 -5.93 6.43 -10.89
N GLN A 81 -5.46 5.27 -11.35
CA GLN A 81 -6.27 4.14 -11.74
C GLN A 81 -6.32 3.15 -10.57
N SER A 82 -7.51 2.63 -10.28
CA SER A 82 -7.73 1.61 -9.24
C SER A 82 -8.06 0.28 -9.91
N SER A 83 -7.42 -0.79 -9.43
CA SER A 83 -7.72 -2.17 -9.82
C SER A 83 -8.96 -2.74 -9.13
N VAL A 84 -9.61 -1.95 -8.28
CA VAL A 84 -10.73 -2.34 -7.41
C VAL A 84 -11.82 -1.28 -7.50
N GLU A 85 -13.08 -1.70 -7.63
CA GLU A 85 -14.22 -0.78 -7.73
C GLU A 85 -14.59 -0.18 -6.37
N GLN A 86 -15.16 1.03 -6.34
CA GLN A 86 -15.56 1.69 -5.08
C GLN A 86 -16.56 0.85 -4.26
N ARG A 87 -17.45 0.09 -4.91
CA ARG A 87 -18.42 -0.79 -4.22
C ARG A 87 -17.75 -1.94 -3.48
N GLU A 88 -16.55 -2.31 -3.89
CA GLU A 88 -15.78 -3.37 -3.24
C GLU A 88 -15.12 -2.88 -1.93
N HIS A 89 -15.38 -1.65 -1.48
CA HIS A 89 -14.81 -1.08 -0.25
C HIS A 89 -15.81 -0.98 0.93
N GLU A 90 -17.04 -1.49 0.80
CA GLU A 90 -18.06 -1.45 1.88
C GLU A 90 -17.61 -2.14 3.17
N TRP A 91 -16.69 -3.10 3.09
CA TRP A 91 -16.13 -3.80 4.24
C TRP A 91 -15.14 -2.96 5.06
N LEU A 92 -14.56 -1.88 4.50
CA LEU A 92 -13.53 -1.07 5.18
C LEU A 92 -14.02 -0.50 6.50
N GLY A 93 -15.20 0.11 6.50
CA GLY A 93 -15.78 0.76 7.69
C GLY A 93 -15.95 -0.23 8.85
N PRO A 94 -16.71 -1.32 8.68
CA PRO A 94 -16.85 -2.36 9.69
C PRO A 94 -15.52 -2.99 10.14
N VAL A 95 -14.58 -3.24 9.23
CA VAL A 95 -13.25 -3.77 9.59
C VAL A 95 -12.48 -2.79 10.46
N LYS A 96 -12.50 -1.50 10.10
CA LYS A 96 -11.88 -0.43 10.87
C LYS A 96 -12.46 -0.34 12.27
N GLU A 97 -13.78 -0.35 12.42
CA GLU A 97 -14.44 -0.32 13.74
C GLU A 97 -13.96 -1.46 14.65
N ILE A 98 -13.85 -2.68 14.10
CA ILE A 98 -13.31 -3.83 14.83
C ILE A 98 -11.84 -3.59 15.21
N MET A 99 -11.00 -3.15 14.27
CA MET A 99 -9.59 -2.89 14.54
C MET A 99 -9.38 -1.78 15.59
N GLU A 100 -10.20 -0.73 15.55
CA GLU A 100 -10.19 0.36 16.54
C GLU A 100 -10.59 -0.14 17.93
N TYR A 101 -11.58 -1.03 18.03
CA TYR A 101 -11.94 -1.69 19.27
C TYR A 101 -10.77 -2.49 19.88
N PHE A 102 -10.03 -3.25 19.07
CA PHE A 102 -8.85 -3.99 19.54
C PHE A 102 -7.66 -3.07 19.85
N ALA A 103 -7.52 -1.96 19.13
CA ALA A 103 -6.48 -0.97 19.38
C ALA A 103 -6.68 -0.26 20.73
N ALA A 104 -7.92 0.12 21.07
CA ALA A 104 -8.26 0.73 22.36
C ALA A 104 -7.93 -0.17 23.56
N ARG A 105 -7.93 -1.50 23.35
CA ARG A 105 -7.65 -2.52 24.38
C ARG A 105 -6.19 -2.97 24.42
N THR A 106 -5.39 -2.53 23.46
CA THR A 106 -4.00 -2.97 23.30
C THR A 106 -3.09 -1.73 23.25
N PRO A 107 -2.68 -1.19 24.40
CA PRO A 107 -1.80 -0.01 24.45
C PRO A 107 -0.52 -0.24 23.64
N GLY A 108 -0.14 0.73 22.81
CA GLY A 108 1.02 0.61 21.91
C GLY A 108 0.71 -0.06 20.57
N SER A 109 -0.55 -0.41 20.30
CA SER A 109 -1.03 -0.74 18.96
C SER A 109 -1.64 0.47 18.25
N ASN A 110 -1.69 0.42 16.92
CA ASN A 110 -2.21 1.49 16.07
C ASN A 110 -3.00 0.91 14.91
N VAL A 111 -4.08 1.60 14.54
CA VAL A 111 -4.82 1.37 13.30
C VAL A 111 -4.31 2.35 12.24
N VAL A 112 -3.99 1.82 11.06
CA VAL A 112 -3.61 2.56 9.87
C VAL A 112 -4.66 2.28 8.81
N GLU A 113 -5.41 3.31 8.46
CA GLU A 113 -6.36 3.31 7.35
C GLU A 113 -5.69 3.90 6.12
N MET A 114 -5.81 3.18 5.01
CA MET A 114 -5.50 3.62 3.65
C MET A 114 -6.81 3.64 2.85
N GLU A 115 -6.77 4.09 1.59
CA GLU A 115 -8.00 4.18 0.78
C GLU A 115 -8.61 2.81 0.51
N SER A 116 -7.77 1.79 0.28
CA SER A 116 -8.22 0.44 -0.05
C SER A 116 -7.96 -0.61 1.03
N SER A 117 -7.31 -0.27 2.13
CA SER A 117 -6.90 -1.25 3.14
C SER A 117 -6.89 -0.68 4.56
N VAL A 118 -7.00 -1.58 5.54
CA VAL A 118 -6.87 -1.23 6.96
C VAL A 118 -5.90 -2.20 7.61
N SER A 119 -4.95 -1.66 8.35
CA SER A 119 -3.95 -2.41 9.11
C SER A 119 -4.06 -2.13 10.60
N TRP A 120 -4.02 -3.17 11.41
CA TRP A 120 -3.77 -3.09 12.84
C TRP A 120 -2.35 -3.57 13.12
N SER A 121 -1.51 -2.71 13.68
CA SER A 121 -0.10 -3.01 13.99
C SER A 121 0.16 -2.83 15.47
N TYR A 122 1.07 -3.62 16.04
CA TYR A 122 1.39 -3.59 17.46
C TYR A 122 2.90 -3.64 17.70
N GLN A 123 3.34 -3.14 18.85
CA GLN A 123 4.76 -3.17 19.21
C GLN A 123 5.21 -4.58 19.60
N PRO A 124 6.41 -5.02 19.21
CA PRO A 124 6.95 -6.34 19.59
C PRO A 124 7.05 -6.54 21.10
N THR A 125 7.17 -5.45 21.86
CA THR A 125 7.26 -5.44 23.33
C THR A 125 6.00 -5.95 24.03
N LEU A 126 4.88 -6.07 23.31
CA LEU A 126 3.61 -6.57 23.84
C LEU A 126 3.54 -8.10 23.91
N GLY A 127 4.48 -8.81 23.26
CA GLY A 127 4.65 -10.27 23.36
C GLY A 127 3.33 -11.05 23.23
N ASP A 128 3.08 -11.92 24.21
CA ASP A 128 1.93 -12.83 24.24
C ASP A 128 0.57 -12.10 24.29
N HIS A 129 0.50 -10.91 24.88
CA HIS A 129 -0.75 -10.17 24.97
C HIS A 129 -1.26 -9.76 23.59
N ALA A 130 -0.38 -9.20 22.75
CA ALA A 130 -0.74 -8.84 21.39
C ALA A 130 -1.05 -10.07 20.51
N ALA A 131 -0.36 -11.20 20.75
CA ALA A 131 -0.65 -12.44 20.05
C ALA A 131 -2.06 -12.98 20.36
N ILE A 132 -2.53 -12.88 21.61
CA ILE A 132 -3.90 -13.24 22.00
C ILE A 132 -4.89 -12.29 21.34
N GLN A 133 -4.68 -10.98 21.47
CA GLN A 133 -5.57 -9.97 20.87
C GLN A 133 -5.66 -10.10 19.35
N SER A 134 -4.56 -10.44 18.68
CA SER A 134 -4.53 -10.72 17.24
C SER A 134 -5.42 -11.90 16.87
N LYS A 135 -5.38 -13.00 17.63
CA LYS A 135 -6.25 -14.17 17.39
C LYS A 135 -7.73 -13.82 17.55
N ASP A 136 -8.08 -13.09 18.61
CA ASP A 136 -9.45 -12.66 18.85
C ASP A 136 -9.92 -11.70 17.76
N LEU A 137 -9.07 -10.74 17.35
CA LEU A 137 -9.33 -9.84 16.23
C LEU A 137 -9.68 -10.62 14.96
N LEU A 138 -8.89 -11.64 14.60
CA LEU A 138 -9.14 -12.46 13.41
C LEU A 138 -10.51 -13.15 13.46
N ILE A 139 -10.91 -13.66 14.63
CA ILE A 139 -12.22 -14.29 14.82
C ILE A 139 -13.34 -13.28 14.54
N HIS A 140 -13.24 -12.07 15.09
CA HIS A 140 -14.24 -11.02 14.87
C HIS A 140 -14.31 -10.55 13.41
N LEU A 141 -13.16 -10.44 12.73
CA LEU A 141 -13.11 -10.08 11.32
C LEU A 141 -13.79 -11.14 10.44
N TRP A 142 -13.47 -12.43 10.63
CA TRP A 142 -14.03 -13.52 9.84
C TRP A 142 -15.50 -13.83 10.15
N ALA A 143 -15.92 -13.70 11.40
CA ALA A 143 -17.32 -13.93 11.79
C ALA A 143 -18.25 -12.77 11.42
N GLY A 144 -17.70 -11.58 11.15
CA GLY A 144 -18.45 -10.38 10.82
C GLY A 144 -18.20 -9.92 9.38
N PRO A 145 -17.48 -8.81 9.18
CA PRO A 145 -17.46 -8.10 7.92
C PRO A 145 -16.76 -8.85 6.77
N LEU A 146 -15.94 -9.86 7.05
CA LEU A 146 -15.21 -10.59 6.02
C LEU A 146 -15.92 -11.87 5.52
N LEU A 147 -17.10 -12.21 6.06
CA LEU A 147 -17.76 -13.48 5.73
C LEU A 147 -18.08 -13.64 4.23
N SER A 148 -18.40 -12.54 3.54
CA SER A 148 -18.71 -12.52 2.10
C SER A 148 -18.14 -11.30 1.38
N ALA A 149 -17.21 -10.58 2.02
CA ALA A 149 -16.60 -9.41 1.42
C ALA A 149 -15.50 -9.80 0.41
N PRO A 150 -15.26 -8.98 -0.61
CA PRO A 150 -14.14 -9.15 -1.55
C PRO A 150 -12.81 -8.72 -0.92
N ALA A 151 -12.49 -9.22 0.27
CA ALA A 151 -11.33 -8.84 1.05
C ALA A 151 -10.66 -10.04 1.71
N GLU A 152 -9.33 -9.95 1.85
CA GLU A 152 -8.49 -10.98 2.47
C GLU A 152 -7.67 -10.42 3.64
N VAL A 153 -7.43 -11.28 4.63
CA VAL A 153 -6.54 -10.98 5.75
C VAL A 153 -5.12 -11.42 5.42
N VAL A 154 -4.17 -10.50 5.55
CA VAL A 154 -2.73 -10.75 5.47
C VAL A 154 -2.12 -10.57 6.85
N ILE A 155 -1.61 -11.65 7.41
CA ILE A 155 -0.88 -11.63 8.68
C ILE A 155 0.60 -11.42 8.38
N GLU A 156 1.14 -10.31 8.87
CA GLU A 156 2.56 -10.00 8.80
C GLU A 156 3.16 -9.98 10.21
N LYS A 157 4.48 -9.80 10.30
CA LYS A 157 5.15 -9.68 11.59
C LYS A 157 4.62 -8.46 12.34
N ASP A 158 4.02 -8.69 13.49
CA ASP A 158 3.45 -7.68 14.38
C ASP A 158 2.33 -6.83 13.76
N CYS A 159 1.63 -7.37 12.73
CA CYS A 159 0.61 -6.64 11.99
C CYS A 159 -0.46 -7.57 11.38
N VAL A 160 -1.73 -7.15 11.45
CA VAL A 160 -2.85 -7.75 10.73
C VAL A 160 -3.34 -6.72 9.72
N ASN A 161 -3.21 -7.01 8.43
CA ASN A 161 -3.67 -6.15 7.35
C ASN A 161 -4.87 -6.77 6.64
N VAL A 162 -5.87 -5.98 6.32
CA VAL A 162 -7.00 -6.38 5.48
C VAL A 162 -6.98 -5.55 4.22
N LYS A 163 -7.02 -6.20 3.07
CA LYS A 163 -6.96 -5.59 1.74
C LYS A 163 -7.92 -6.31 0.78
N PRO A 164 -8.22 -5.77 -0.40
CA PRO A 164 -9.06 -6.43 -1.39
C PRO A 164 -8.47 -7.78 -1.82
N THR A 165 -9.32 -8.71 -2.23
CA THR A 165 -8.88 -10.01 -2.75
C THR A 165 -8.34 -9.86 -4.16
N GLY A 166 -7.32 -10.64 -4.53
CA GLY A 166 -6.83 -10.69 -5.90
C GLY A 166 -6.00 -9.49 -6.34
N VAL A 167 -5.57 -8.64 -5.39
CA VAL A 167 -4.65 -7.52 -5.64
C VAL A 167 -3.27 -7.79 -5.05
N GLY A 168 -2.24 -7.37 -5.78
CA GLY A 168 -0.87 -7.50 -5.32
C GLY A 168 0.12 -6.79 -6.23
N LYS A 169 1.26 -6.39 -5.64
CA LYS A 169 2.35 -5.66 -6.33
C LYS A 169 2.82 -6.38 -7.59
N ALA A 170 3.00 -7.71 -7.51
CA ALA A 170 3.48 -8.51 -8.63
C ALA A 170 2.45 -8.56 -9.77
N LEU A 171 1.18 -8.82 -9.45
CA LEU A 171 0.10 -8.86 -10.43
C LEU A 171 -0.09 -7.50 -11.11
N GLN A 172 -0.06 -6.41 -10.34
CA GLN A 172 -0.18 -5.06 -10.89
C GLN A 172 1.02 -4.70 -11.77
N LEU A 173 2.23 -5.10 -11.36
CA LEU A 173 3.43 -4.90 -12.16
C LEU A 173 3.35 -5.66 -13.48
N GLU A 174 2.89 -6.92 -13.47
CA GLU A 174 2.74 -7.72 -14.68
C GLU A 174 1.78 -7.07 -15.68
N ARG A 175 0.61 -6.60 -15.20
CA ARG A 175 -0.36 -5.85 -16.02
C ARG A 175 0.24 -4.60 -16.65
N LEU A 176 1.00 -3.85 -15.85
CA LEU A 176 1.64 -2.61 -16.29
C LEU A 176 2.73 -2.90 -17.32
N LEU A 177 3.55 -3.94 -17.12
CA LEU A 177 4.57 -4.33 -18.10
C LEU A 177 3.93 -4.78 -19.42
N GLN A 178 2.82 -5.51 -19.38
CA GLN A 178 2.07 -5.87 -20.59
C GLN A 178 1.55 -4.64 -21.33
N GLN A 179 1.05 -3.63 -20.61
CA GLN A 179 0.60 -2.37 -21.20
C GLN A 179 1.76 -1.64 -21.88
N ILE A 180 2.90 -1.46 -21.20
CA ILE A 180 4.07 -0.79 -21.77
C ILE A 180 4.55 -1.51 -23.04
N CYS A 181 4.70 -2.84 -22.99
CA CYS A 181 5.15 -3.60 -24.16
C CYS A 181 4.17 -3.50 -25.34
N TYR A 182 2.87 -3.46 -25.06
CA TYR A 182 1.86 -3.30 -26.11
C TYR A 182 1.86 -1.90 -26.75
N GLU A 183 2.15 -0.86 -25.97
CA GLU A 183 2.30 0.51 -26.47
C GLU A 183 3.52 0.62 -27.40
N GLU A 184 4.66 0.00 -27.05
CA GLU A 184 5.86 -0.01 -27.91
C GLU A 184 5.68 -0.75 -29.23
N GLU A 185 4.89 -1.82 -29.27
CA GLU A 185 4.64 -2.57 -30.52
C GLU A 185 3.77 -1.80 -31.52
N ASN A 186 3.04 -0.77 -31.06
CA ASN A 186 2.09 -0.01 -31.86
C ASN A 186 2.55 1.43 -32.20
N GLU A 187 3.73 1.85 -31.73
CA GLU A 187 4.41 3.10 -32.15
C GLU A 187 5.37 2.86 -33.33
#